data_AF-A0A7W1E2V5-F1
#
_entry.id   AF-A0A7W1E2V5-F1
#
_cell.length_a   1.000
_cell.length_b   1.000
_cell.length_c   1.000
_cell.angle_alpha   90.00
_cell.angle_beta   90.00
_cell.angle_gamma   90.00
#
_symmetry.space_group_name_H-M   'P 1'
#
loop_
_entity.id
_entity.type
_entity.pdbx_description
1 polymer ?
#
loop_
_entity_poly.entity_id
_entity_poly.type
_entity_poly.pdbx_seq_one_letter_code
_entity_poly.pdbx_strand_id
1 'polypeptide(L)'
;MWPRPCGPHGLSGRRGDSVRGKWAAGIAPRNFCWIIKDQLAISERPGGYARNHRPVRRQEEIIWLREQHFSRVISLLSSPHNLHAYDEFSVQWAHFPFGTHDDPRKVLPDLYTHLRDWLAAGERLLMHQEELGDRLMGVIGGYLLWTGLLTEGPQAITIVEQIVHRQMGPSGRQLIAITPEL
;
A
#
# COMPACT_ATOMS: atom_id res chain seq x y z
N MET A 1 -29.81 -39.16 13.80
CA MET A 1 -30.47 -38.39 14.88
C MET A 1 -29.50 -37.30 15.30
N TRP A 2 -29.60 -36.13 14.66
CA TRP A 2 -28.76 -34.94 14.88
C TRP A 2 -29.66 -33.83 15.42
N PRO A 3 -29.33 -33.16 16.53
CA PRO A 3 -30.17 -32.09 17.05
C PRO A 3 -30.07 -30.81 16.20
N ARG A 4 -31.23 -30.20 16.00
CA ARG A 4 -31.48 -28.94 15.28
C ARG A 4 -31.18 -27.71 16.15
N PRO A 5 -31.06 -26.52 15.54
CA PRO A 5 -30.37 -25.35 16.09
C PRO A 5 -31.22 -24.57 17.10
N CYS A 6 -30.54 -23.97 18.09
CA CYS A 6 -31.14 -23.01 19.02
C CYS A 6 -31.05 -21.58 18.45
N GLY A 7 -32.18 -20.89 18.49
CA GLY A 7 -32.29 -19.43 18.50
C GLY A 7 -33.72 -19.06 18.90
N PRO A 8 -34.04 -17.77 19.11
CA PRO A 8 -33.30 -16.73 19.82
C PRO A 8 -34.10 -16.24 21.05
N HIS A 9 -33.42 -15.88 22.14
CA HIS A 9 -34.04 -15.07 23.20
C HIS A 9 -33.62 -13.62 23.03
N GLY A 10 -34.60 -12.78 22.71
CA GLY A 10 -34.42 -11.34 22.58
C GLY A 10 -34.15 -10.68 23.91
N LEU A 11 -33.23 -9.72 23.88
CA LEU A 11 -33.21 -8.62 24.83
C LEU A 11 -33.36 -7.31 24.07
N SER A 12 -34.33 -6.56 24.55
CA SER A 12 -34.80 -5.26 24.09
C SER A 12 -33.76 -4.16 24.27
N GLY A 13 -33.47 -3.45 23.18
CA GLY A 13 -33.43 -1.99 23.11
C GLY A 13 -32.32 -1.20 23.83
N ARG A 14 -31.31 -0.77 23.04
CA ARG A 14 -30.86 0.62 23.08
C ARG A 14 -30.74 1.21 21.67
N ARG A 15 -31.62 2.19 21.46
CA ARG A 15 -31.58 3.36 20.59
C ARG A 15 -30.25 3.61 19.86
N GLY A 16 -30.33 3.59 18.53
CA GLY A 16 -29.82 4.69 17.71
C GLY A 16 -28.32 4.73 17.44
N ASP A 17 -27.72 3.65 16.96
CA ASP A 17 -26.42 3.74 16.26
C ASP A 17 -26.65 4.36 14.88
N SER A 18 -26.59 5.68 14.94
CA SER A 18 -26.62 6.62 13.85
C SER A 18 -25.77 6.17 12.68
N VAL A 19 -26.35 6.29 11.49
CA VAL A 19 -25.73 6.22 10.17
C VAL A 19 -24.43 7.04 10.05
N ARG A 20 -24.11 7.92 11.02
CA ARG A 20 -22.83 8.63 11.17
C ARG A 20 -21.60 7.73 11.39
N GLY A 21 -21.73 6.53 11.96
CA GLY A 21 -20.58 5.68 12.28
C GLY A 21 -19.89 5.04 11.06
N LYS A 22 -20.63 4.82 9.96
CA LYS A 22 -20.08 4.20 8.73
C LYS A 22 -19.31 5.17 7.84
N TRP A 23 -19.53 6.48 8.00
CA TRP A 23 -18.87 7.54 7.21
C TRP A 23 -17.60 8.07 7.90
N ALA A 24 -17.33 7.65 9.14
CA ALA A 24 -16.14 8.07 9.88
C ALA A 24 -14.91 7.20 9.58
N ALA A 25 -15.09 6.04 8.94
CA ALA A 25 -14.02 5.06 8.72
C ALA A 25 -13.18 5.32 7.46
N GLY A 26 -13.58 6.28 6.61
CA GLY A 26 -12.97 6.50 5.30
C GLY A 26 -13.22 5.36 4.31
N ILE A 27 -12.52 5.39 3.17
CA ILE A 27 -12.56 4.34 2.14
C ILE A 27 -11.14 3.86 1.78
N ALA A 28 -10.98 2.60 1.41
CA ALA A 28 -9.67 2.09 1.00
C ALA A 28 -9.13 2.82 -0.25
N PRO A 29 -7.80 3.06 -0.33
CA PRO A 29 -7.15 3.50 -1.55
C PRO A 29 -7.47 2.60 -2.75
N ARG A 30 -7.45 3.17 -3.95
CA ARG A 30 -7.66 2.39 -5.17
C ARG A 30 -6.56 1.38 -5.39
N ASN A 31 -6.96 0.21 -5.90
CA ASN A 31 -6.09 -0.93 -6.13
C ASN A 31 -5.23 -1.27 -4.90
N PHE A 32 -5.79 -1.12 -3.70
CA PHE A 32 -5.13 -1.55 -2.48
C PHE A 32 -4.90 -3.07 -2.50
N CYS A 33 -3.67 -3.50 -2.25
CA CYS A 33 -3.35 -4.92 -2.02
C CYS A 33 -2.27 -5.10 -0.95
N TRP A 34 -2.39 -6.19 -0.19
CA TRP A 34 -1.37 -6.62 0.76
C TRP A 34 -0.28 -7.41 0.03
N ILE A 35 0.97 -7.01 0.22
CA ILE A 35 2.16 -7.77 -0.20
C ILE A 35 2.58 -8.73 0.92
N ILE A 36 2.70 -8.19 2.13
CA ILE A 36 2.88 -8.96 3.36
C ILE A 36 1.68 -8.61 4.23
N LYS A 37 0.83 -9.60 4.50
CA LYS A 37 -0.43 -9.40 5.21
C LYS A 37 -0.22 -8.64 6.52
N ASP A 38 -1.01 -7.60 6.72
CA ASP A 38 -1.04 -6.72 7.89
C ASP A 38 0.25 -5.90 8.16
N GLN A 39 1.23 -5.96 7.25
CA GLN A 39 2.55 -5.34 7.40
C GLN A 39 2.92 -4.41 6.23
N LEU A 40 2.85 -4.89 4.98
CA LEU A 40 3.22 -4.11 3.80
C LEU A 40 2.10 -4.19 2.76
N ALA A 41 1.52 -3.04 2.44
CA ALA A 41 0.53 -2.89 1.38
C ALA A 41 1.02 -1.92 0.31
N ILE A 42 0.42 -2.03 -0.88
CA ILE A 42 0.59 -1.07 -1.96
C ILE A 42 -0.75 -0.59 -2.51
N SER A 43 -0.77 0.60 -3.13
CA SER A 43 -1.96 1.14 -3.78
C SER A 43 -1.61 2.16 -4.87
N GLU A 44 -2.64 2.60 -5.61
CA GLU A 44 -2.58 3.88 -6.31
C GLU A 44 -2.43 5.04 -5.33
N ARG A 45 -2.06 6.21 -5.84
CA ARG A 45 -2.01 7.44 -5.05
C ARG A 45 -3.36 7.76 -4.41
N PRO A 46 -3.41 8.04 -3.10
CA PRO A 46 -4.62 8.57 -2.48
C PRO A 46 -5.15 9.83 -3.19
N GLY A 47 -6.44 9.87 -3.52
CA GLY A 47 -7.10 10.85 -4.37
C GLY A 47 -7.15 10.49 -5.86
N GLY A 48 -6.35 9.52 -6.30
CA GLY A 48 -6.22 9.04 -7.67
C GLY A 48 -5.52 10.01 -8.64
N TYR A 49 -5.26 9.51 -9.85
CA TYR A 49 -4.74 10.28 -10.99
C TYR A 49 -5.89 10.73 -11.90
N ALA A 50 -6.19 12.04 -11.93
CA ALA A 50 -7.10 12.62 -12.91
C ALA A 50 -6.86 14.13 -13.03
N ARG A 51 -7.24 14.72 -14.17
CA ARG A 51 -7.24 16.18 -14.38
C ARG A 51 -8.09 16.94 -13.36
N ASN A 52 -9.09 16.28 -12.78
CA ASN A 52 -9.93 16.85 -11.73
C ASN A 52 -9.43 16.40 -10.36
N HIS A 53 -9.01 17.37 -9.55
CA HIS A 53 -8.66 17.15 -8.15
C HIS A 53 -9.84 16.52 -7.39
N ARG A 54 -9.58 15.45 -6.62
CA ARG A 54 -10.59 14.77 -5.79
C ARG A 54 -10.23 14.90 -4.30
N PRO A 55 -10.29 16.13 -3.73
CA PRO A 55 -9.84 16.38 -2.36
C PRO A 55 -10.60 15.55 -1.33
N VAL A 56 -11.92 15.42 -1.48
CA VAL A 56 -12.76 14.59 -0.60
C VAL A 56 -12.33 13.14 -0.64
N ARG A 57 -12.10 12.56 -1.81
CA ARG A 57 -11.65 11.17 -1.92
C ARG A 57 -10.28 10.97 -1.24
N ARG A 58 -9.33 11.88 -1.48
CA ARG A 58 -8.02 11.81 -0.85
C ARG A 58 -8.15 11.80 0.68
N GLN A 59 -8.96 12.72 1.21
CA GLN A 59 -9.24 12.80 2.64
C GLN A 59 -9.83 11.48 3.17
N GLU A 60 -10.86 10.95 2.53
CA GLU A 60 -11.48 9.67 2.92
C GLU A 60 -10.48 8.51 2.89
N GLU A 61 -9.58 8.48 1.90
CA GLU A 61 -8.54 7.45 1.80
C GLU A 61 -7.45 7.59 2.87
N ILE A 62 -7.05 8.81 3.22
CA ILE A 62 -6.07 9.05 4.30
C ILE A 62 -6.67 8.74 5.67
N ILE A 63 -7.94 9.12 5.91
CA ILE A 63 -8.68 8.75 7.13
C ILE A 63 -8.72 7.23 7.25
N TRP A 64 -9.06 6.52 6.18
CA TRP A 64 -9.07 5.06 6.20
C TRP A 64 -7.73 4.46 6.60
N LEU A 65 -6.61 4.99 6.09
CA LEU A 65 -5.27 4.50 6.47
C LEU A 65 -4.99 4.67 7.96
N ARG A 66 -5.37 5.82 8.52
CA ARG A 66 -5.26 6.07 9.95
C ARG A 66 -6.12 5.09 10.77
N GLU A 67 -7.38 4.92 10.40
CA GLU A 67 -8.31 4.01 11.08
C GLU A 67 -7.92 2.53 10.93
N GLN A 68 -7.21 2.17 9.86
CA GLN A 68 -6.62 0.85 9.69
C GLN A 68 -5.23 0.71 10.33
N HIS A 69 -4.82 1.69 11.15
CA HIS A 69 -3.56 1.67 11.90
C HIS A 69 -2.32 1.52 11.03
N PHE A 70 -2.32 2.08 9.81
CA PHE A 70 -1.06 2.24 9.06
C PHE A 70 -0.15 3.20 9.83
N SER A 71 1.04 2.71 10.15
CA SER A 71 2.08 3.49 10.83
C SER A 71 2.62 4.58 9.90
N ARG A 72 2.81 4.25 8.62
CA ARG A 72 3.49 5.13 7.67
C ARG A 72 3.02 4.95 6.22
N VAL A 73 2.91 6.07 5.49
CA VAL A 73 2.69 6.11 4.05
C VAL A 73 3.98 6.49 3.32
N ILE A 74 4.38 5.68 2.35
CA ILE A 74 5.60 5.84 1.56
C ILE A 74 5.20 6.29 0.16
N SER A 75 5.60 7.50 -0.20
CA SER A 75 5.32 8.06 -1.52
C SER A 75 6.50 7.88 -2.45
N LEU A 76 6.28 7.28 -3.63
CA LEU A 76 7.28 7.19 -4.71
C LEU A 76 7.10 8.26 -5.79
N LEU A 77 6.20 9.22 -5.59
CA LEU A 77 5.96 10.28 -6.58
C LEU A 77 7.21 11.16 -6.74
N SER A 78 7.51 11.60 -7.96
CA SER A 78 8.60 12.56 -8.17
C SER A 78 8.31 13.95 -7.57
N SER A 79 7.04 14.27 -7.30
CA SER A 79 6.61 15.54 -6.71
C SER A 79 6.08 15.33 -5.27
N PRO A 80 6.04 16.38 -4.44
CA PRO A 80 5.56 16.29 -3.05
C PRO A 80 4.01 16.22 -2.95
N HIS A 81 3.33 15.68 -3.96
CA HIS A 81 1.87 15.56 -3.92
C HIS A 81 1.42 14.66 -2.76
N ASN A 82 0.36 15.08 -2.08
CA ASN A 82 -0.23 14.48 -0.88
C ASN A 82 0.56 14.62 0.44
N LEU A 83 1.82 15.07 0.45
CA LEU A 83 2.60 15.15 1.70
C LEU A 83 1.91 16.02 2.76
N HIS A 84 1.51 17.24 2.39
CA HIS A 84 0.73 18.13 3.26
C HIS A 84 -0.60 17.51 3.72
N ALA A 85 -1.23 16.66 2.89
CA ALA A 85 -2.48 16.01 3.28
C ALA A 85 -2.22 14.93 4.34
N TYR A 86 -1.08 14.23 4.27
CA TYR A 86 -0.69 13.30 5.33
C TYR A 86 -0.41 14.04 6.64
N ASP A 87 0.24 15.21 6.59
CA ASP A 87 0.43 16.07 7.77
C ASP A 87 -0.91 16.51 8.38
N GLU A 88 -1.84 16.99 7.56
CA GLU A 88 -3.17 17.48 7.97
C GLU A 88 -3.98 16.41 8.71
N PHE A 89 -3.88 15.14 8.27
CA PHE A 89 -4.59 14.02 8.89
C PHE A 89 -3.73 13.22 9.88
N SER A 90 -2.55 13.73 10.24
CA SER A 90 -1.62 13.13 11.21
C SER A 90 -1.20 11.70 10.88
N VAL A 91 -0.94 11.43 9.59
CA VAL A 91 -0.39 10.17 9.11
C VAL A 91 1.10 10.36 8.84
N GLN A 92 1.95 9.56 9.47
CA GLN A 92 3.39 9.66 9.22
C GLN A 92 3.69 9.27 7.77
N TRP A 93 4.68 9.93 7.17
CA TRP A 93 5.04 9.67 5.78
C TRP A 93 6.54 9.66 5.57
N ALA A 94 6.96 8.97 4.50
CA ALA A 94 8.28 9.06 3.94
C ALA A 94 8.17 9.29 2.42
N HIS A 95 9.12 10.02 1.85
CA HIS A 95 9.10 10.38 0.43
C HIS A 95 10.40 9.95 -0.22
N PHE A 96 10.30 9.03 -1.18
CA PHE A 96 11.41 8.57 -2.01
C PHE A 96 11.07 8.84 -3.47
N PRO A 97 11.35 10.05 -4.00
CA PRO A 97 11.08 10.38 -5.38
C PRO A 97 11.65 9.33 -6.34
N PHE A 98 10.77 8.66 -7.09
CA PHE A 98 11.18 7.61 -8.01
C PHE A 98 10.31 7.59 -9.28
N GLY A 99 10.61 8.52 -10.16
CA GLY A 99 10.01 8.68 -11.48
C GLY A 99 10.62 7.76 -12.53
N THR A 100 10.01 7.75 -13.72
CA THR A 100 10.34 6.83 -14.82
C THR A 100 11.81 6.88 -15.26
N HIS A 101 12.45 8.04 -15.15
CA HIS A 101 13.82 8.28 -15.63
C HIS A 101 14.87 8.25 -14.51
N ASP A 102 14.45 8.03 -13.26
CA ASP A 102 15.37 7.99 -12.13
C ASP A 102 16.16 6.68 -12.11
N ASP A 103 17.44 6.79 -11.78
CA ASP A 103 18.36 5.65 -11.65
C ASP A 103 18.01 4.83 -10.39
N PRO A 104 17.56 3.58 -10.54
CA PRO A 104 17.17 2.76 -9.39
C PRO A 104 18.29 2.54 -8.38
N ARG A 105 19.56 2.52 -8.83
CA ARG A 105 20.72 2.30 -7.94
C ARG A 105 20.93 3.42 -6.92
N LYS A 106 20.34 4.60 -7.16
CA LYS A 106 20.45 5.76 -6.26
C LYS A 106 19.34 5.81 -5.21
N VAL A 107 18.22 5.13 -5.44
CA VAL A 107 17.01 5.26 -4.62
C VAL A 107 16.66 3.96 -3.92
N LEU A 108 16.75 2.84 -4.63
CA LEU A 108 16.28 1.55 -4.11
C LEU A 108 17.07 1.00 -2.92
N PRO A 109 18.42 1.10 -2.86
CA PRO A 109 19.15 0.61 -1.69
C PRO A 109 18.72 1.29 -0.38
N ASP A 110 18.53 2.62 -0.43
CA ASP A 110 18.09 3.41 0.71
C ASP A 110 16.63 3.11 1.07
N LEU A 111 15.74 3.06 0.07
CA LEU A 111 14.35 2.67 0.26
C LEU A 111 14.23 1.27 0.89
N TYR A 112 14.95 0.27 0.39
CA TYR A 112 14.87 -1.11 0.87
C TYR A 112 15.42 -1.25 2.30
N THR A 113 16.50 -0.53 2.62
CA THR A 113 17.02 -0.48 3.99
C THR A 113 15.97 0.08 4.95
N HIS A 114 15.36 1.21 4.62
CA HIS A 114 14.31 1.81 5.44
C HIS A 114 13.07 0.91 5.57
N LEU A 115 12.61 0.30 4.48
CA LEU A 115 11.49 -0.65 4.52
C LEU A 115 11.76 -1.81 5.46
N ARG A 116 12.94 -2.43 5.35
CA ARG A 116 13.34 -3.54 6.22
C ARG A 116 13.35 -3.11 7.68
N ASP A 117 13.92 -1.95 7.97
CA ASP A 117 14.08 -1.47 9.34
C ASP A 117 12.71 -1.11 9.97
N TRP A 118 11.80 -0.49 9.22
CA TRP A 118 10.43 -0.22 9.67
C TRP A 118 9.60 -1.49 9.86
N LEU A 119 9.69 -2.45 8.93
CA LEU A 119 9.01 -3.74 9.07
C LEU A 119 9.55 -4.53 10.25
N ALA A 120 10.86 -4.50 10.50
CA ALA A 120 11.48 -5.11 11.68
C ALA A 120 11.04 -4.43 13.00
N ALA A 121 10.73 -3.13 12.97
CA ALA A 121 10.13 -2.40 14.08
C ALA A 121 8.62 -2.67 14.26
N GLY A 122 8.00 -3.47 13.38
CA GLY A 122 6.58 -3.79 13.43
C GLY A 122 5.67 -2.70 12.86
N GLU A 123 6.22 -1.77 12.06
CA GLU A 123 5.40 -0.76 11.38
C GLU A 123 4.51 -1.39 10.30
N ARG A 124 3.28 -0.87 10.18
CA ARG A 124 2.36 -1.17 9.08
C ARG A 124 2.49 -0.11 8.00
N LEU A 125 2.96 -0.50 6.83
CA LEU A 125 3.38 0.39 5.75
C LEU A 125 2.43 0.32 4.56
N LEU A 126 2.10 1.49 3.99
CA LEU A 126 1.51 1.60 2.66
C LEU A 126 2.51 2.28 1.73
N MET A 127 2.87 1.65 0.61
CA MET A 127 3.62 2.31 -0.46
C MET A 127 2.73 2.63 -1.66
N HIS A 128 2.84 3.84 -2.21
CA HIS A 128 2.07 4.22 -3.38
C HIS A 128 2.91 4.93 -4.45
N GLN A 129 2.45 4.81 -5.68
CA GLN A 129 2.92 5.60 -6.83
C GLN A 129 1.70 6.28 -7.48
N GLU A 130 1.81 6.87 -8.67
CA GLU A 130 0.65 7.52 -9.31
C GLU A 130 -0.42 6.48 -9.64
N GLU A 131 0.00 5.35 -10.19
CA GLU A 131 -0.82 4.18 -10.48
C GLU A 131 -0.18 2.93 -9.85
N LEU A 132 -0.99 1.91 -9.57
CA LEU A 132 -0.48 0.57 -9.31
C LEU A 132 -0.07 -0.07 -10.64
N GLY A 133 1.12 0.30 -11.09
CA GLY A 133 1.70 -0.11 -12.37
C GLY A 133 3.00 -0.88 -12.23
N ASP A 134 3.58 -1.20 -13.39
CA ASP A 134 4.77 -2.05 -13.54
C ASP A 134 5.94 -1.64 -12.63
N ARG A 135 6.23 -0.34 -12.52
CA ARG A 135 7.34 0.14 -11.69
C ARG A 135 7.12 -0.16 -10.21
N LEU A 136 5.93 0.11 -9.67
CA LEU A 136 5.62 -0.17 -8.28
C LEU A 136 5.69 -1.68 -8.00
N MET A 137 5.18 -2.51 -8.93
CA MET A 137 5.33 -3.96 -8.88
C MET A 137 6.81 -4.38 -8.87
N GLY A 138 7.64 -3.77 -9.72
CA GLY A 138 9.08 -4.06 -9.80
C GLY A 138 9.85 -3.66 -8.53
N VAL A 139 9.50 -2.54 -7.90
CA VAL A 139 10.06 -2.14 -6.59
C VAL A 139 9.72 -3.17 -5.51
N ILE A 140 8.47 -3.65 -5.47
CA ILE A 140 8.08 -4.69 -4.51
C ILE A 140 8.78 -6.01 -4.78
N GLY A 141 8.80 -6.47 -6.04
CA GLY A 141 9.50 -7.69 -6.42
C GLY A 141 10.99 -7.62 -6.09
N GLY A 142 11.62 -6.47 -6.35
CA GLY A 142 13.01 -6.21 -5.98
C GLY A 142 13.21 -6.21 -4.47
N TYR A 143 12.33 -5.59 -3.67
CA TYR A 143 12.43 -5.64 -2.22
C TYR A 143 12.38 -7.08 -1.68
N LEU A 144 11.46 -7.90 -2.19
CA LEU A 144 11.34 -9.32 -1.79
C LEU A 144 12.58 -10.14 -2.14
N LEU A 145 13.23 -9.84 -3.27
CA LEU A 145 14.50 -10.48 -3.65
C LEU A 145 15.67 -9.99 -2.80
N TRP A 146 15.79 -8.68 -2.62
CA TRP A 146 16.87 -8.06 -1.88
C TRP A 146 16.89 -8.51 -0.41
N THR A 147 15.71 -8.70 0.19
CA THR A 147 15.56 -9.26 1.54
C THR A 147 15.78 -10.77 1.63
N GLY A 148 15.89 -11.47 0.49
CA GLY A 148 15.98 -12.93 0.44
C GLY A 148 14.66 -13.66 0.76
N LEU A 149 13.54 -12.94 0.84
CA LEU A 149 12.21 -13.57 0.97
C LEU A 149 11.84 -14.38 -0.27
N LEU A 150 12.35 -13.95 -1.43
CA LEU A 150 12.35 -14.70 -2.67
C LEU A 150 13.79 -14.83 -3.18
N THR A 151 14.11 -15.94 -3.84
CA THR A 151 15.49 -16.23 -4.28
C THR A 151 15.72 -15.98 -5.76
N GLU A 152 14.66 -15.97 -6.57
CA GLU A 152 14.78 -15.92 -8.03
C GLU A 152 13.92 -14.83 -8.66
N GLY A 153 14.50 -14.07 -9.60
CA GLY A 153 13.83 -13.01 -10.34
C GLY A 153 12.50 -13.42 -10.99
N PRO A 154 12.46 -14.54 -11.77
CA PRO A 154 11.21 -15.04 -12.34
C PRO A 154 10.14 -15.36 -11.31
N GLN A 155 10.52 -15.92 -10.16
CA GLN A 155 9.59 -16.22 -9.06
C GLN A 155 9.00 -14.93 -8.48
N ALA A 156 9.82 -13.90 -8.27
CA ALA A 156 9.36 -12.59 -7.80
C ALA A 156 8.36 -11.93 -8.75
N ILE A 157 8.60 -12.05 -10.07
CA ILE A 157 7.65 -11.58 -11.08
C ILE A 157 6.31 -12.31 -10.90
N THR A 158 6.31 -13.65 -10.93
CA THR A 158 5.07 -14.43 -10.86
C THR A 158 4.28 -14.18 -9.59
N ILE A 159 4.94 -14.12 -8.43
CA ILE A 159 4.26 -13.88 -7.15
C ILE A 159 3.64 -12.49 -7.10
N VAL A 160 4.37 -11.45 -7.50
CA VAL A 160 3.84 -10.08 -7.50
C VAL A 160 2.68 -9.94 -8.50
N GLU A 161 2.78 -10.56 -9.68
CA GLU A 161 1.69 -10.58 -10.67
C GLU A 161 0.43 -11.26 -10.11
N GLN A 162 0.59 -12.35 -9.36
CA GLN A 162 -0.53 -13.06 -8.71
C GLN A 162 -1.17 -12.22 -7.60
N ILE A 163 -0.38 -11.57 -6.75
CA ILE A 163 -0.87 -10.71 -5.66
C ILE A 163 -1.63 -9.50 -6.21
N VAL A 164 -1.11 -8.89 -7.27
CA VAL A 164 -1.67 -7.66 -7.86
C VAL A 164 -2.77 -7.96 -8.89
N HIS A 165 -2.90 -9.22 -9.34
CA HIS A 165 -3.79 -9.64 -10.42
C HIS A 165 -3.55 -8.86 -11.73
N ARG A 166 -2.29 -8.56 -12.04
CA ARG A 166 -1.87 -7.82 -13.23
C ARG A 166 -0.55 -8.36 -13.75
N GLN A 167 -0.34 -8.33 -15.07
CA GLN A 167 0.97 -8.62 -15.66
C GLN A 167 1.94 -7.45 -15.43
N MET A 168 3.17 -7.78 -15.09
CA MET A 168 4.26 -6.84 -14.95
C MET A 168 4.91 -6.60 -16.31
N GLY A 169 4.88 -5.37 -16.78
CA GLY A 169 5.56 -4.96 -18.00
C GLY A 169 7.09 -4.84 -17.88
N PRO A 170 7.77 -4.45 -18.97
CA PRO A 170 9.23 -4.45 -19.06
C PRO A 170 9.91 -3.60 -18.00
N SER A 171 9.33 -2.45 -17.64
CA SER A 171 9.93 -1.53 -16.66
C SER A 171 10.02 -2.15 -15.26
N GLY A 172 8.99 -2.88 -14.81
CA GLY A 172 9.02 -3.60 -13.53
C GLY A 172 10.00 -4.77 -13.55
N ARG A 173 10.02 -5.53 -14.65
CA ARG A 173 10.93 -6.67 -14.82
C ARG A 173 12.40 -6.24 -14.81
N GLN A 174 12.71 -5.07 -15.38
CA GLN A 174 14.04 -4.49 -15.34
C GLN A 174 14.48 -4.16 -13.91
N LEU A 175 13.58 -3.63 -13.06
CA LEU A 175 13.89 -3.35 -11.65
C LEU A 175 14.23 -4.64 -10.88
N ILE A 176 13.51 -5.72 -11.14
CA ILE A 176 13.81 -7.03 -10.56
C ILE A 176 15.17 -7.54 -11.06
N ALA A 177 15.45 -7.43 -12.36
CA ALA A 177 16.68 -7.92 -12.95
C ALA A 177 17.95 -7.26 -12.38
N ILE A 178 17.91 -5.96 -12.06
CA ILE A 178 19.05 -5.24 -11.47
C ILE A 178 19.16 -5.41 -9.95
N THR A 179 18.15 -5.97 -9.29
CA THR A 179 18.11 -6.06 -7.82
C THR A 179 19.32 -6.79 -7.21
N PRO A 180 19.85 -7.88 -7.79
CA PRO A 180 21.05 -8.53 -7.26
C PRO A 180 22.32 -7.65 -7.25
N GLU A 181 22.30 -6.50 -7.95
CA GLU A 181 23.39 -5.52 -8.00
C GLU A 181 23.23 -4.38 -6.97
N LEU A 182 22.16 -4.39 -6.17
CA LEU A 182 21.79 -3.32 -5.22
C LEU A 182 22.31 -3.54 -3.80
#